data_AF-A0A9E1I1G1-F1
#
_entry.id   AF-A0A9E1I1G1-F1
#
_cell.length_a   1.000
_cell.length_b   1.000
_cell.length_c   1.000
_cell.angle_alpha   90.00
_cell.angle_beta   90.00
_cell.angle_gamma   90.00
#
_symmetry.space_group_name_H-M   'P 1'
#
loop_
_entity.id
_entity.type
_entity.pdbx_description
1 polymer ?
#
loop_
_entity_poly.entity_id
_entity_poly.type
_entity_poly.pdbx_seq_one_letter_code
_entity_poly.pdbx_strand_id
1 'polypeptide(L)'
;MEEKYKNLLFVIDDYFEKDMLIIEWENGLKIKCKSFTGICETDTEPGDEDYIGEYSIGVNEVQVLSPGCDDSVEIYDDSIEISLKCIPEKVSLEDGTVLWEKDN
;
A
#
# COMPACT_ATOMS: atom_id res chain seq x y z
N MET A 1 7.82 9.04 -10.17
CA MET A 1 7.63 7.90 -9.25
C MET A 1 7.03 8.38 -7.94
N GLU A 2 7.64 9.39 -7.31
CA GLU A 2 7.17 9.97 -6.04
C GLU A 2 5.74 10.55 -6.08
N GLU A 3 5.35 11.31 -7.11
CA GLU A 3 3.98 11.85 -7.23
C GLU A 3 2.91 10.76 -7.36
N LYS A 4 3.19 9.69 -8.10
CA LYS A 4 2.28 8.54 -8.24
C LYS A 4 2.15 7.76 -6.95
N TYR A 5 3.26 7.57 -6.26
CA TYR A 5 3.27 6.95 -4.95
C TYR A 5 2.47 7.78 -3.93
N LYS A 6 2.65 9.11 -3.92
CA LYS A 6 1.82 10.00 -3.11
C LYS A 6 0.33 9.88 -3.46
N ASN A 7 0.00 9.79 -4.76
CA ASN A 7 -1.38 9.58 -5.19
C ASN A 7 -1.95 8.22 -4.73
N LEU A 8 -1.16 7.15 -4.74
CA LEU A 8 -1.55 5.86 -4.13
C LEU A 8 -1.93 6.04 -2.66
N LEU A 9 -1.08 6.72 -1.88
CA LEU A 9 -1.33 6.95 -0.46
C LEU A 9 -2.63 7.73 -0.23
N PHE A 10 -2.87 8.79 -1.01
CA PHE A 10 -4.10 9.57 -0.94
C PHE A 10 -5.34 8.77 -1.34
N VAL A 11 -5.23 7.90 -2.36
CA VAL A 11 -6.35 7.02 -2.75
C VAL A 11 -6.72 6.07 -1.62
N ILE A 12 -5.73 5.51 -0.93
CA ILE A 12 -6.00 4.62 0.21
C ILE A 12 -6.63 5.42 1.36
N ASP A 13 -6.09 6.60 1.67
CA ASP A 13 -6.61 7.50 2.70
C ASP A 13 -8.08 7.90 2.45
N ASP A 14 -8.42 8.31 1.23
CA ASP A 14 -9.76 8.81 0.87
C ASP A 14 -10.88 7.75 0.94
N TYR A 15 -10.53 6.48 0.69
CA TYR A 15 -11.50 5.40 0.48
C TYR A 15 -11.60 4.40 1.62
N PHE A 16 -10.58 4.23 2.47
CA PHE A 16 -10.63 3.19 3.51
C PHE A 16 -11.76 3.37 4.53
N GLU A 17 -12.14 4.63 4.82
CA GLU A 17 -13.20 4.91 5.80
C GLU A 17 -14.59 4.54 5.25
N LYS A 18 -14.70 4.46 3.92
CA LYS A 18 -15.97 4.33 3.20
C LYS A 18 -16.19 2.91 2.69
N ASP A 19 -15.15 2.30 2.11
CA ASP A 19 -15.24 1.05 1.38
C ASP A 19 -14.07 0.10 1.70
N MET A 20 -14.29 -1.20 1.49
CA MET A 20 -13.21 -2.18 1.57
C MET A 20 -12.35 -2.10 0.31
N LEU A 21 -11.04 -2.04 0.51
CA LEU A 21 -10.08 -1.96 -0.58
C LEU A 21 -9.54 -3.34 -0.91
N ILE A 22 -9.32 -3.56 -2.20
CA ILE A 22 -8.63 -4.70 -2.76
C ILE A 22 -7.29 -4.19 -3.27
N ILE A 23 -6.21 -4.75 -2.73
CA ILE A 23 -4.83 -4.35 -3.09
C ILE A 23 -4.10 -5.56 -3.65
N GLU A 24 -3.40 -5.36 -4.76
CA GLU A 24 -2.72 -6.40 -5.52
C GLU A 24 -1.27 -6.02 -5.79
N TRP A 25 -0.35 -6.97 -5.60
CA TRP A 25 1.08 -6.82 -5.86
C TRP A 25 1.52 -7.68 -7.05
N GLU A 26 2.69 -7.36 -7.59
CA GLU A 26 3.28 -7.99 -8.77
C GLU A 26 3.50 -9.50 -8.62
N ASN A 27 3.77 -9.97 -7.40
CA ASN A 27 3.90 -11.39 -7.11
C ASN A 27 2.55 -12.13 -7.08
N GLY A 28 1.43 -11.47 -7.40
CA GLY A 28 0.09 -12.04 -7.39
C GLY A 28 -0.57 -12.09 -6.00
N LEU A 29 0.09 -11.54 -4.96
CA LEU A 29 -0.56 -11.35 -3.66
C LEU A 29 -1.74 -10.41 -3.86
N LYS A 30 -2.92 -10.86 -3.44
CA LYS A 30 -4.13 -10.07 -3.46
C LYS A 30 -4.79 -10.12 -2.10
N ILE A 31 -5.04 -8.96 -1.54
CA ILE A 31 -5.67 -8.83 -0.23
C ILE A 31 -6.94 -8.01 -0.31
N LYS A 32 -7.72 -8.13 0.75
CA LYS A 32 -8.82 -7.25 1.10
C LYS A 32 -8.55 -6.65 2.47
N CYS A 33 -8.65 -5.34 2.62
CA CYS A 33 -8.39 -4.65 3.88
C CYS A 33 -9.43 -3.55 4.17
N LYS A 34 -9.57 -3.20 5.44
CA LYS A 34 -10.54 -2.22 5.95
C LYS A 34 -9.95 -1.20 6.94
N SER A 35 -8.69 -1.36 7.31
CA SER A 35 -8.04 -0.51 8.31
C SER A 35 -6.64 -0.13 7.82
N PHE A 36 -6.20 1.10 8.09
CA PHE A 36 -4.81 1.49 7.92
C PHE A 36 -4.36 2.47 9.01
N THR A 37 -3.06 2.65 9.16
CA THR A 37 -2.43 3.37 10.28
C THR A 37 -2.41 4.90 10.19
N GLY A 38 -2.90 5.52 9.11
CA GLY A 38 -2.53 6.88 8.71
C GLY A 38 -1.29 6.91 7.79
N ILE A 39 -1.12 8.00 7.04
CA ILE A 39 0.12 8.29 6.29
C ILE A 39 1.19 8.76 7.30
N CYS A 40 2.28 8.01 7.42
CA CYS A 40 3.39 8.32 8.31
C CYS A 40 4.64 8.71 7.51
N GLU A 41 5.31 9.78 7.91
CA GLU A 41 6.66 10.09 7.41
C GLU A 41 7.65 9.16 8.13
N THR A 42 8.51 8.48 7.38
CA THR A 42 9.56 7.62 7.91
C THR A 42 10.83 8.43 8.08
N ASP A 43 11.33 8.50 9.32
CA ASP A 43 12.60 9.15 9.65
C ASP A 43 13.76 8.38 9.02
N THR A 44 14.31 8.91 7.93
CA THR A 44 15.75 8.78 7.66
C THR A 44 16.41 10.05 8.19
N GLU A 45 17.44 9.91 9.02
CA GLU A 45 17.85 10.89 10.04
C GLU A 45 17.84 12.37 9.59
N PRO A 46 17.29 13.30 10.40
CA PRO A 46 17.38 14.73 10.15
C PRO A 46 18.85 15.19 10.27
N GLY A 47 19.53 15.26 9.12
CA GLY A 47 20.95 15.59 9.04
C GLY A 47 21.67 15.03 7.81
N ASP A 48 21.05 14.08 7.09
CA ASP A 48 21.60 13.57 5.84
C ASP A 48 21.29 14.52 4.68
N GLU A 49 22.31 14.86 3.87
CA GLU A 49 22.17 15.76 2.70
C GLU A 49 21.27 15.13 1.60
N ASP A 50 21.01 13.83 1.72
CA ASP A 50 20.15 13.00 0.87
C ASP A 50 18.81 12.64 1.55
N TYR A 51 18.31 13.46 2.48
CA TYR A 51 16.97 13.27 3.08
C TYR A 51 15.89 13.14 2.00
N ILE A 52 15.36 11.94 1.84
CA ILE A 52 14.12 11.67 1.12
C ILE A 52 13.15 11.21 2.20
N GLY A 53 12.36 12.14 2.75
CA GLY A 53 11.23 11.80 3.61
C GLY A 53 10.30 10.86 2.84
N GLU A 54 10.43 9.56 3.14
CA GLU A 54 9.58 8.53 2.59
C GLU A 54 8.30 8.50 3.42
N TYR A 55 7.16 8.40 2.74
CA TYR A 55 5.89 8.18 3.42
C TYR A 55 5.60 6.68 3.37
N SER A 56 4.95 6.15 4.38
CA SER A 56 4.47 4.77 4.41
C SER A 56 3.11 4.69 5.07
N ILE A 57 2.40 3.59 4.80
CA ILE A 57 1.16 3.23 5.48
C ILE A 57 1.22 1.76 5.86
N GLY A 58 0.68 1.40 7.02
CA GLY A 58 0.37 0.02 7.37
C GLY A 58 -1.09 -0.26 7.07
N VAL A 59 -1.38 -1.22 6.19
CA VAL A 59 -2.73 -1.76 6.02
C VAL A 59 -2.93 -2.93 6.98
N ASN A 60 -4.06 -2.95 7.68
CA ASN A 60 -4.39 -3.92 8.73
C ASN A 60 -5.73 -4.62 8.40
N GLU A 61 -6.07 -5.61 9.24
CA GLU A 61 -7.26 -6.45 9.04
C GLU A 61 -7.25 -7.11 7.65
N VAL A 62 -6.06 -7.60 7.28
CA VAL A 62 -5.78 -8.15 5.96
C VAL A 62 -6.41 -9.52 5.80
N GLN A 63 -7.37 -9.65 4.88
CA GLN A 63 -7.85 -10.92 4.38
C GLN A 63 -7.14 -11.26 3.06
N VAL A 64 -6.32 -12.31 3.06
CA VAL A 64 -5.68 -12.80 1.83
C VAL A 64 -6.71 -13.46 0.92
N LEU A 65 -6.88 -12.93 -0.29
CA LEU A 65 -7.76 -13.46 -1.34
C LEU A 65 -6.99 -14.38 -2.31
N SER A 66 -5.74 -14.04 -2.59
CA SER A 66 -4.80 -14.86 -3.36
C SER A 66 -3.41 -14.73 -2.73
N PRO A 67 -2.71 -15.85 -2.45
CA PRO A 67 -1.33 -15.79 -1.97
C PRO A 67 -0.39 -15.30 -3.08
N GLY A 68 0.69 -14.62 -2.68
CA GLY A 68 1.80 -14.32 -3.58
C GLY A 68 2.55 -15.59 -4.00
N CYS A 69 3.26 -15.51 -5.13
CA CYS A 69 4.07 -16.62 -5.65
C CYS A 69 5.47 -16.71 -5.00
N ASP A 70 5.86 -15.69 -4.24
CA ASP A 70 7.12 -15.57 -3.52
C ASP A 70 6.99 -14.71 -2.25
N ASP A 71 8.09 -14.56 -1.51
CA ASP A 71 8.18 -13.81 -0.26
C ASP A 71 8.57 -12.33 -0.48
N SER A 72 8.33 -11.75 -1.66
CA SER A 72 8.67 -10.34 -1.94
C SER A 72 7.82 -9.32 -1.17
N VAL A 73 6.69 -9.76 -0.61
CA VAL A 73 5.80 -8.94 0.23
C VAL A 73 5.68 -9.61 1.59
N GLU A 74 6.13 -8.92 2.63
CA GLU A 74 6.06 -9.41 4.00
C GLU A 74 4.72 -9.06 4.65
N ILE A 75 4.10 -10.05 5.32
CA ILE A 75 2.85 -9.89 6.07
C ILE A 75 3.18 -10.08 7.55
N TYR A 76 2.90 -9.06 8.36
CA TYR A 76 3.17 -8.99 9.79
C TYR A 76 1.87 -9.06 10.58
N ASP A 77 1.53 -10.19 11.21
CA ASP A 77 0.34 -10.33 12.07
C ASP A 77 -0.93 -9.69 11.46
N ASP A 78 -1.28 -10.11 10.23
CA ASP A 78 -2.41 -9.58 9.44
C ASP A 78 -2.30 -8.08 9.04
N SER A 79 -1.07 -7.58 8.95
CA SER A 79 -0.75 -6.24 8.44
C SER A 79 0.33 -6.27 7.36
N ILE A 80 0.31 -5.29 6.45
CA ILE A 80 1.30 -5.11 5.39
C ILE A 80 1.70 -3.63 5.34
N GLU A 81 3.00 -3.36 5.27
CA GLU A 81 3.51 -2.00 5.03
C GLU A 81 3.55 -1.72 3.52
N ILE A 82 2.96 -0.59 3.11
CA ILE A 82 3.10 -0.04 1.77
C ILE A 82 4.07 1.15 1.87
N SER A 83 5.24 0.97 1.29
CA SER A 83 6.35 1.92 1.23
C SER A 83 6.93 1.93 -0.20
N LEU A 84 7.91 2.77 -0.50
CA LEU A 84 8.58 2.79 -1.81
C LEU A 84 9.26 1.46 -2.14
N LYS A 85 9.54 0.63 -1.14
CA LYS A 85 10.09 -0.73 -1.31
C LYS A 85 9.02 -1.79 -1.54
N CYS A 86 7.76 -1.51 -1.19
CA CYS A 86 6.64 -2.43 -1.23
C CYS A 86 5.42 -1.77 -1.90
N ILE A 87 5.61 -1.28 -3.13
CA ILE A 87 4.54 -0.59 -3.86
C ILE A 87 3.63 -1.64 -4.52
N PRO A 88 2.31 -1.65 -4.23
CA PRO A 88 1.37 -2.50 -4.94
C PRO A 88 1.29 -2.14 -6.42
N GLU A 89 0.76 -3.04 -7.24
CA GLU A 89 0.48 -2.77 -8.64
C GLU A 89 -0.89 -2.15 -8.86
N LYS A 90 -1.88 -2.48 -8.02
CA LYS A 90 -3.26 -2.03 -8.22
C LYS A 90 -4.03 -1.92 -6.91
N VAL A 91 -4.87 -0.88 -6.83
CA VAL A 91 -5.89 -0.70 -5.79
C VAL A 91 -7.25 -0.57 -6.45
N SER A 92 -8.22 -1.35 -6.00
CA SER A 92 -9.59 -1.35 -6.52
C SER A 92 -10.63 -1.52 -5.42
N LEU A 93 -11.88 -1.18 -5.73
CA LEU A 93 -13.04 -1.58 -4.93
C LEU A 93 -13.41 -3.03 -5.19
N GLU A 94 -14.28 -3.61 -4.34
CA GLU A 94 -14.77 -4.98 -4.48
C GLU A 94 -15.57 -5.23 -5.77
N ASP A 95 -16.22 -4.18 -6.31
CA ASP A 95 -16.98 -4.26 -7.55
C ASP A 95 -16.10 -4.25 -8.82
N GLY A 96 -14.78 -4.13 -8.64
CA GLY A 96 -13.79 -4.09 -9.71
C GLY A 96 -13.45 -2.69 -10.22
N THR A 97 -14.03 -1.62 -9.66
CA THR A 97 -13.65 -0.24 -9.97
C THR A 97 -12.20 -0.01 -9.54
N VAL A 98 -11.32 0.28 -10.51
CA VAL A 98 -9.91 0.58 -10.25
C VAL A 98 -9.76 2.01 -9.76
N LEU A 99 -9.14 2.19 -8.60
CA LEU A 99 -8.88 3.49 -8.00
C LEU A 99 -7.47 3.98 -8.29
N TRP A 100 -6.52 3.05 -8.39
CA TRP A 100 -5.12 3.33 -8.68
C TRP A 100 -4.45 2.13 -9.35
N GLU A 101 -3.50 2.40 -10.26
CA GLU A 101 -2.68 1.38 -10.91
C GLU A 101 -1.26 1.92 -11.16
N LYS A 102 -0.26 1.05 -10.98
CA LYS A 102 1.15 1.30 -11.27
C LYS A 102 1.35 1.20 -12.78
N ASP A 103 1.22 2.31 -13.52
CA ASP A 103 1.49 2.24 -14.98
C ASP A 103 2.88 1.63 -15.26
N ASN A 104 2.95 0.78 -16.28
CA ASN A 104 4.19 0.22 -16.84
C ASN A 104 5.13 1.30 -17.41
#